data_AF-A0A8H7E2V9-F1
#
_entry.id   AF-A0A8H7E2V9-F1
#
_cell.length_a   1.000
_cell.length_b   1.000
_cell.length_c   1.000
_cell.angle_alpha   90.00
_cell.angle_beta   90.00
_cell.angle_gamma   90.00
#
_symmetry.space_group_name_H-M   'P 1'
#
loop_
_entity.id
_entity.type
_entity.pdbx_description
1 polymer ?
#
loop_
_entity_poly.entity_id
_entity_poly.type
_entity_poly.pdbx_seq_one_letter_code
_entity_poly.pdbx_strand_id
1 'polypeptide(L)'
;MRVPEATSPDCKCSEGAITVEHVLMKCSKWSAEREELITPLHTTSVKEVLTSKAGGRAAIKMIQRTKILEQFKAMVEQEEGRTTKDREEEEEGSEEEIE
;
A
#
# COMPACT_ATOMS: atom_id res chain seq x y z
N MET A 1 -3.75 -16.01 14.08
CA MET A 1 -3.53 -14.56 13.82
C MET A 1 -4.38 -14.18 12.63
N ARG A 2 -5.43 -13.36 12.83
CA ARG A 2 -6.11 -12.67 11.73
C ARG A 2 -5.36 -11.36 11.50
N VAL A 3 -4.95 -11.11 10.27
CA VAL A 3 -4.42 -9.81 9.88
C VAL A 3 -5.59 -8.82 9.96
N PRO A 4 -5.48 -7.71 10.69
CA PRO A 4 -6.51 -6.67 10.68
C PRO A 4 -6.80 -6.26 9.24
N GLU A 5 -8.08 -6.15 8.87
CA GLU A 5 -8.48 -5.66 7.55
C GLU A 5 -8.19 -4.16 7.49
N ALA A 6 -6.93 -3.80 7.26
CA ALA A 6 -6.57 -2.46 6.85
C ALA A 6 -7.16 -2.26 5.46
N THR A 7 -8.11 -1.33 5.32
CA THR A 7 -8.64 -0.90 4.03
C THR A 7 -7.47 -0.42 3.18
N SER A 8 -7.03 -1.25 2.23
CA SER A 8 -6.01 -0.85 1.27
C SER A 8 -6.59 0.28 0.41
N PRO A 9 -5.82 1.35 0.15
CA PRO A 9 -6.34 2.44 -0.67
C PRO A 9 -6.65 1.89 -2.07
N ASP A 10 -7.81 2.24 -2.62
CA ASP A 10 -8.17 1.81 -3.97
C ASP A 10 -7.26 2.46 -5.00
N CYS A 11 -6.98 1.71 -6.07
CA CYS A 11 -6.27 2.27 -7.20
C CYS A 11 -7.19 3.23 -7.98
N LYS A 12 -6.68 4.42 -8.31
CA LYS A 12 -7.42 5.43 -9.10
C LYS A 12 -7.73 5.00 -10.54
N CYS A 13 -7.35 3.80 -10.95
CA CYS A 13 -7.68 3.20 -12.26
C CYS A 13 -9.09 2.58 -12.30
N SER A 14 -9.84 2.62 -11.20
CA SER A 14 -11.20 2.07 -11.06
C SER A 14 -11.31 0.54 -11.13
N GLU A 15 -10.20 -0.19 -11.11
CA GLU A 15 -10.17 -1.66 -11.10
C GLU A 15 -10.13 -2.28 -9.68
N GLY A 16 -10.30 -1.47 -8.63
CA GLY A 16 -10.41 -1.92 -7.24
C GLY A 16 -9.11 -1.84 -6.43
N ALA A 17 -8.93 -2.83 -5.54
CA ALA A 17 -7.87 -2.85 -4.53
C ALA A 17 -6.45 -2.86 -5.12
N ILE A 18 -5.56 -2.10 -4.49
CA ILE A 18 -4.17 -1.95 -4.94
C ILE A 18 -3.30 -3.14 -4.51
N THR A 19 -3.31 -4.20 -5.32
CA THR A 19 -2.47 -5.39 -5.10
C THR A 19 -1.16 -5.33 -5.88
N VAL A 20 -0.13 -6.06 -5.43
CA VAL A 20 1.15 -6.15 -6.15
C VAL A 20 0.96 -6.66 -7.58
N GLU A 21 0.09 -7.65 -7.78
CA GLU A 21 -0.23 -8.15 -9.11
C GLU A 21 -0.92 -7.09 -9.98
N HIS A 22 -1.86 -6.34 -9.41
CA HIS A 22 -2.48 -5.22 -10.12
C HIS A 22 -1.43 -4.20 -10.57
N VAL A 23 -0.55 -3.79 -9.66
CA VAL A 23 0.46 -2.76 -9.91
C VAL A 23 1.45 -3.18 -10.99
N LEU A 24 2.03 -4.38 -10.85
CA LEU A 24 3.11 -4.81 -11.73
C LEU A 24 2.60 -5.33 -13.07
N MET A 25 1.40 -5.91 -13.12
CA MET A 25 0.98 -6.73 -14.27
C MET A 25 -0.25 -6.18 -15.01
N LYS A 26 -1.18 -5.49 -14.34
CA LYS A 26 -2.52 -5.24 -14.90
C LYS A 26 -2.85 -3.76 -15.07
N CYS A 27 -2.42 -2.91 -14.15
CA CYS A 27 -2.91 -1.53 -14.06
C CYS A 27 -2.66 -0.74 -15.35
N SER A 28 -3.73 -0.24 -15.95
CA SER A 28 -3.69 0.61 -17.15
C SER A 28 -2.90 1.91 -16.92
N LYS A 29 -2.95 2.47 -15.70
CA LYS A 29 -2.24 3.70 -15.34
C LYS A 29 -0.73 3.61 -15.47
N TRP A 30 -0.15 2.43 -15.23
CA TRP A 30 1.30 2.19 -15.24
C TRP A 30 1.73 1.34 -16.43
N SER A 31 0.99 1.42 -17.55
CA SER A 31 1.30 0.67 -18.76
C SER A 31 2.69 1.01 -19.31
N ALA A 32 3.06 2.30 -19.33
CA ALA A 32 4.36 2.75 -19.82
C ALA A 32 5.52 2.17 -19.00
N GLU A 33 5.45 2.25 -17.67
CA GLU A 33 6.49 1.67 -16.80
C GLU A 33 6.54 0.15 -16.90
N ARG A 34 5.38 -0.51 -17.05
CA ARG A 34 5.31 -1.97 -17.24
C ARG A 34 5.94 -2.39 -18.56
N GLU A 35 5.66 -1.68 -19.65
CA GLU A 35 6.24 -1.93 -20.97
C GLU A 35 7.75 -1.77 -20.97
N GLU A 36 8.29 -0.78 -20.26
CA GLU A 36 9.73 -0.57 -20.18
C GLU A 36 10.44 -1.57 -19.24
N LEU A 37 9.85 -1.89 -18.08
CA LEU A 37 10.55 -2.59 -17.00
C LEU A 37 10.18 -4.07 -16.87
N ILE A 38 8.93 -4.43 -17.14
CA ILE A 38 8.39 -5.77 -16.88
C ILE A 38 8.25 -6.59 -18.17
N THR A 39 7.73 -6.01 -19.25
CA THR A 39 7.57 -6.71 -20.54
C THR A 39 8.86 -7.35 -21.07
N PRO A 40 10.07 -6.73 -20.92
CA PRO A 40 11.33 -7.35 -21.35
C PRO A 40 11.71 -8.62 -20.59
N LEU A 41 11.06 -8.92 -19.45
CA LEU A 41 11.27 -10.15 -18.71
C LEU A 41 10.55 -11.34 -19.33
N HIS A 42 9.68 -11.12 -20.32
CA HIS A 42 8.92 -12.15 -21.04
C HIS A 42 8.14 -13.10 -20.12
N THR A 43 7.64 -12.59 -18.98
CA THR A 43 6.84 -13.37 -18.03
C THR A 43 5.47 -12.75 -17.83
N THR A 44 4.47 -13.62 -17.62
CA THR A 44 3.10 -13.27 -17.24
C THR A 44 2.84 -13.55 -15.76
N SER A 45 3.81 -14.10 -15.04
CA SER A 45 3.68 -14.53 -13.66
C SER A 45 4.28 -13.51 -12.70
N VAL A 46 3.45 -12.94 -11.82
CA VAL A 46 3.94 -12.03 -10.77
C VAL A 46 4.96 -12.73 -9.86
N LYS A 47 4.80 -14.04 -9.65
CA LYS A 47 5.73 -14.82 -8.83
C LYS A 47 7.12 -14.83 -9.45
N GLU A 48 7.22 -15.06 -10.75
CA GLU A 48 8.51 -15.08 -11.46
C GLU A 48 9.20 -13.71 -11.46
N VAL A 49 8.41 -12.64 -11.61
CA VAL A 49 8.91 -11.26 -11.44
C VAL A 49 9.52 -11.09 -10.06
N LEU A 50 8.83 -11.51 -8.99
CA LEU A 50 9.27 -11.29 -7.62
C LEU A 50 10.38 -12.24 -7.16
N THR A 51 10.49 -13.46 -7.72
CA THR A 51 11.51 -14.45 -7.32
C THR A 51 12.81 -14.31 -8.07
N SER A 52 12.81 -13.72 -9.27
CA SER A 52 14.02 -13.55 -10.07
C SER A 52 14.80 -12.29 -9.67
N LYS A 53 16.13 -12.34 -9.71
CA LYS A 53 16.97 -11.16 -9.40
C LYS A 53 16.71 -10.01 -10.37
N ALA A 54 16.52 -10.30 -11.66
CA ALA A 54 16.21 -9.30 -12.68
C ALA A 54 14.81 -8.71 -12.48
N GLY A 55 13.81 -9.57 -12.27
CA GLY A 55 12.43 -9.14 -12.06
C GLY A 55 12.24 -8.36 -10.77
N GLY A 56 12.88 -8.76 -9.68
CA GLY A 56 12.83 -8.02 -8.41
C GLY A 56 13.39 -6.60 -8.56
N ARG A 57 14.49 -6.44 -9.31
CA ARG A 57 15.05 -5.10 -9.60
C ARG A 57 14.10 -4.27 -10.47
N ALA A 58 13.44 -4.88 -11.46
CA ALA A 58 12.47 -4.20 -12.29
C ALA A 58 11.24 -3.76 -11.48
N ALA A 59 10.71 -4.65 -10.63
CA ALA A 59 9.60 -4.36 -9.73
C ALA A 59 9.92 -3.21 -8.78
N ILE A 60 11.10 -3.21 -8.15
CA ILE A 60 11.55 -2.10 -7.28
C ILE A 60 11.60 -0.78 -8.05
N LYS A 61 12.19 -0.78 -9.26
CA LYS A 61 12.23 0.43 -10.10
C LYS A 61 10.84 0.93 -10.48
N MET A 62 9.92 0.02 -10.80
CA MET A 62 8.55 0.37 -11.14
C MET A 62 7.83 0.98 -9.93
N ILE A 63 7.95 0.38 -8.75
CA ILE A 63 7.40 0.91 -7.48
C ILE A 63 7.94 2.32 -7.19
N GLN A 64 9.23 2.55 -7.41
CA GLN A 64 9.86 3.87 -7.22
C GLN A 64 9.33 4.91 -8.21
N ARG A 65 9.25 4.57 -9.50
CA ARG A 65 8.80 5.52 -10.55
C ARG A 65 7.32 5.88 -10.40
N THR A 66 6.49 4.91 -10.04
CA THR A 66 5.05 5.11 -9.88
C THR A 66 4.68 5.85 -8.59
N LYS A 67 5.65 6.03 -7.67
CA LYS A 67 5.46 6.66 -6.35
C LYS A 67 4.32 6.06 -5.54
N ILE A 68 3.98 4.81 -5.82
CA ILE A 68 2.82 4.15 -5.24
C ILE A 68 2.89 4.06 -3.72
N LEU A 69 4.09 4.01 -3.14
CA LEU A 69 4.27 3.97 -1.69
C LEU A 69 3.88 5.27 -0.98
N GLU A 70 3.79 6.40 -1.69
CA GLU A 70 3.35 7.67 -1.10
C GLU A 70 1.90 7.59 -0.60
N GLN A 71 1.05 6.75 -1.23
CA GLN A 71 -0.34 6.58 -0.81
C GLN A 71 -0.49 5.92 0.57
N PHE A 72 0.54 5.19 1.03
CA PHE A 72 0.54 4.53 2.33
C PHE A 72 1.10 5.42 3.44
N LYS A 73 1.78 6.53 3.11
CA LYS A 73 2.31 7.46 4.13
C LYS A 73 1.18 8.09 4.95
N ALA A 74 0.12 8.53 4.29
CA ALA A 74 -1.05 9.14 4.94
C ALA A 74 -1.85 8.16 5.83
N MET A 75 -1.68 6.84 5.65
CA MET A 75 -2.33 5.84 6.50
C MET A 75 -1.60 5.67 7.83
N VAL A 76 -0.26 5.73 7.84
CA VAL A 76 0.53 5.66 9.07
C VAL A 76 0.18 6.82 10.00
N GLU A 77 0.02 8.03 9.43
CA GLU A 77 -0.37 9.23 10.19
C GLU A 77 -1.79 9.12 10.79
N GLN A 78 -2.71 8.40 10.14
CA GLN A 78 -4.07 8.19 10.67
C GLN A 78 -4.14 7.10 11.76
N GLU A 79 -3.27 6.09 11.72
CA GLU A 79 -3.16 5.11 12.80
C GLU A 79 -2.53 5.73 14.07
N GLU A 80 -1.54 6.60 13.91
CA GLU A 80 -0.89 7.31 15.02
C GLU A 80 -1.85 8.29 15.73
N GLY A 81 -2.74 8.97 14.99
CA GLY A 81 -3.75 9.88 15.57
C GLY A 81 -4.90 9.19 16.32
N ARG A 82 -5.12 7.88 16.11
CA ARG A 82 -6.10 7.10 16.89
C ARG A 82 -5.56 6.72 18.27
N THR A 83 -4.28 6.37 18.35
CA THR A 83 -3.64 5.94 19.60
C THR A 83 -3.59 7.05 20.67
N THR A 84 -3.56 8.33 20.26
CA THR A 84 -3.54 9.44 21.23
C THR A 84 -4.93 9.82 21.73
N LYS A 85 -5.98 9.65 20.90
CA LYS A 85 -7.34 10.09 21.26
C LYS A 85 -8.02 9.14 22.25
N ASP A 86 -7.75 7.84 22.16
CA ASP A 86 -8.28 6.85 23.10
C ASP A 86 -7.64 6.93 24.51
N ARG A 87 -6.51 7.66 24.68
CA ARG A 87 -5.84 7.83 25.98
C ARG A 87 -6.22 9.12 26.71
N GLU A 88 -6.73 10.12 26.00
CA GLU A 88 -7.15 11.41 26.58
C GLU A 88 -8.61 11.38 27.06
N GLU A 89 -9.48 10.54 26.48
CA GLU A 89 -10.87 10.38 26.93
C GLU A 89 -11.02 9.57 28.24
N GLU A 90 -9.98 8.84 28.69
CA GLU A 90 -10.00 8.10 29.98
C GLU A 90 -9.53 8.94 31.19
N GLU A 91 -8.79 10.05 31.02
CA GLU A 91 -8.32 10.88 32.15
C GLU A 91 -9.28 12.02 32.54
N GLU A 92 -10.11 12.55 31.63
CA GLU A 92 -11.06 13.63 31.96
C GLU A 92 -12.37 13.13 32.62
N GLY A 93 -12.63 11.82 32.64
CA GLY A 93 -13.86 11.24 33.20
C GLY A 93 -13.85 10.97 34.70
N SER A 94 -12.76 11.23 35.41
CA SER A 94 -12.60 10.83 36.83
C SER A 94 -12.52 11.96 37.86
N GLU A 95 -12.60 13.23 37.46
CA GLU A 95 -12.42 14.37 38.38
C GLU A 95 -13.72 15.09 38.82
N GLU A 96 -14.90 14.70 38.32
CA GLU A 96 -16.21 15.25 38.75
C GLU A 96 -17.06 14.25 39.56
N GLU A 97 -16.58 13.77 40.71
CA GLU A 97 -17.50 13.20 41.73
C GLU A 97 -16.85 13.10 43.12
N ILE A 98 -16.56 14.24 43.76
CA ILE A 98 -16.46 14.31 45.23
C ILE A 98 -16.82 15.73 45.73
N GLU A 99 -18.11 15.94 46.03
CA GLU A 99 -18.58 16.91 47.06
C GLU A 99 -19.13 16.14 48.26
#